data_AF-A0A1I7KQG4-F1
#
_entry.id   AF-A0A1I7KQG4-F1
#
_cell.length_a   1.000
_cell.length_b   1.000
_cell.length_c   1.000
_cell.angle_alpha   90.00
_cell.angle_beta   90.00
_cell.angle_gamma   90.00
#
_symmetry.space_group_name_H-M   'P 1'
#
loop_
_entity.id
_entity.type
_entity.pdbx_description
1 polymer ?
#
loop_
_entity_poly.entity_id
_entity_poly.type
_entity_poly.pdbx_seq_one_letter_code
_entity_poly.pdbx_strand_id
1 'polypeptide(L)'
;MTLPLQAVIPEEELVARLRAEDPAAFSLLYDNYSAAVYGIALRIVGCEQSAQDITQETFVKDWRAFPSYDYQKQTTYEKTLI
;
A
#
# COMPACT_ATOMS: atom_id res chain seq x y z
N MET A 1 -23.90 -6.96 13.11
CA MET A 1 -23.27 -8.13 12.47
C MET A 1 -21.79 -7.88 12.48
N THR A 2 -21.08 -8.61 13.32
CA THR A 2 -19.65 -8.46 13.60
C THR A 2 -18.84 -8.66 12.32
N LEU A 3 -18.05 -7.66 11.92
CA LEU A 3 -17.02 -7.83 10.89
C LEU A 3 -16.13 -9.02 11.33
N PRO A 4 -16.00 -10.08 10.51
CA PRO A 4 -15.20 -11.23 10.88
C PRO A 4 -13.74 -10.80 11.05
N LEU A 5 -13.09 -11.41 12.05
CA LEU A 5 -11.67 -11.27 12.36
C LEU A 5 -10.85 -11.08 11.09
N GLN A 6 -10.07 -10.00 11.09
CA GLN A 6 -8.92 -9.72 10.21
C GLN A 6 -8.48 -11.01 9.54
N ALA A 7 -8.82 -11.17 8.26
CA ALA A 7 -8.34 -12.32 7.52
C ALA A 7 -6.82 -12.21 7.51
N VAL A 8 -6.16 -12.97 8.38
CA VAL A 8 -4.70 -13.15 8.39
C VAL A 8 -4.40 -14.03 7.19
N ILE A 9 -4.66 -13.50 6.00
CA ILE A 9 -4.18 -14.08 4.76
C ILE A 9 -2.66 -13.90 4.83
N PRO A 10 -1.86 -14.96 4.66
CA PRO A 10 -0.42 -14.84 4.61
C PRO A 10 -0.03 -13.77 3.59
N GLU A 11 1.01 -12.98 3.89
CA GLU A 11 1.46 -11.89 3.01
C GLU A 11 1.68 -12.37 1.57
N GLU A 12 2.25 -13.57 1.41
CA GLU A 12 2.47 -14.21 0.11
C GLU A 12 1.17 -14.43 -0.68
N GLU A 13 0.11 -14.85 -0.01
CA GLU A 13 -1.21 -15.10 -0.60
C GLU A 13 -1.93 -13.78 -0.89
N LEU A 14 -1.76 -12.77 -0.05
CA LEU A 14 -2.25 -11.41 -0.32
C LEU A 14 -1.56 -10.83 -1.56
N VAL A 15 -0.24 -10.94 -1.67
CA VAL A 15 0.55 -10.48 -2.83
C VAL A 15 0.14 -11.23 -4.10
N ALA A 16 -0.10 -12.54 -4.03
CA ALA A 16 -0.58 -13.32 -5.16
C ALA A 16 -1.95 -12.83 -5.66
N ARG A 17 -2.87 -12.52 -4.74
CA ARG A 17 -4.21 -11.98 -5.09
C ARG A 17 -4.16 -10.54 -5.60
N LEU A 18 -3.29 -9.70 -5.03
CA LEU A 18 -3.05 -8.33 -5.53
C LEU A 18 -2.49 -8.36 -6.96
N ARG A 19 -1.59 -9.31 -7.28
CA ARG A 19 -1.10 -9.54 -8.65
C ARG A 19 -2.20 -10.02 -9.59
N ALA A 20 -3.19 -10.75 -9.09
CA ALA A 20 -4.35 -11.18 -9.85
C ALA A 20 -5.43 -10.07 -9.97
N GLU A 21 -5.12 -8.83 -9.56
CA GLU A 21 -6.02 -7.69 -9.59
C GLU A 21 -7.33 -7.94 -8.81
N ASP A 22 -7.28 -8.76 -7.75
CA ASP A 22 -8.43 -9.07 -6.90
C ASP A 22 -8.85 -7.85 -6.05
N PRO A 23 -10.04 -7.27 -6.27
CA PRO A 23 -10.51 -6.11 -5.51
C PRO A 23 -10.66 -6.40 -4.00
N ALA A 24 -10.93 -7.64 -3.61
CA ALA A 24 -11.04 -8.01 -2.20
C ALA A 24 -9.68 -7.96 -1.49
N ALA A 25 -8.61 -8.35 -2.19
CA ALA A 25 -7.25 -8.25 -1.68
C ALA A 25 -6.81 -6.78 -1.53
N PHE A 26 -7.20 -5.92 -2.47
CA PHE A 26 -6.94 -4.48 -2.35
C PHE A 26 -7.65 -3.86 -1.14
N SER A 27 -8.92 -4.20 -0.93
CA SER A 27 -9.67 -3.71 0.23
C SER A 27 -8.98 -4.11 1.53
N LEU A 28 -8.51 -5.35 1.65
CA LEU A 28 -7.77 -5.82 2.83
C LEU A 28 -6.45 -5.09 3.03
N LEU A 29 -5.69 -4.86 1.95
CA LEU A 29 -4.46 -4.06 1.99
C LEU A 29 -4.77 -2.62 2.46
N TYR A 30 -5.80 -2.01 1.88
CA TYR A 30 -6.20 -0.66 2.24
C TYR A 30 -6.64 -0.59 3.70
N ASP A 31 -7.51 -1.48 4.17
CA ASP A 31 -8.00 -1.49 5.54
C ASP A 31 -6.89 -1.68 6.57
N ASN A 32 -5.86 -2.49 6.25
CA ASN A 32 -4.75 -2.77 7.15
C ASN A 32 -3.68 -1.65 7.17
N TYR A 33 -3.36 -1.06 6.01
CA TYR A 33 -2.22 -0.14 5.88
C TYR A 33 -2.63 1.34 5.76
N SER A 34 -3.87 1.65 5.39
CA SER A 34 -4.33 3.04 5.20
C SER A 34 -4.18 3.89 6.45
N ALA A 35 -4.47 3.35 7.63
CA ALA A 35 -4.31 4.07 8.90
C ALA A 35 -2.84 4.45 9.18
N ALA A 36 -1.90 3.56 8.87
CA ALA A 36 -0.47 3.82 9.04
C ALA A 36 0.04 4.87 8.05
N VAL A 37 -0.31 4.73 6.76
CA VAL A 37 0.06 5.69 5.71
C VAL A 37 -0.55 7.06 5.98
N TYR A 38 -1.83 7.10 6.37
CA TYR A 38 -2.51 8.34 6.74
C TYR A 38 -1.86 9.02 7.94
N GLY A 39 -1.51 8.27 8.99
CA GLY A 39 -0.82 8.82 10.16
C GLY A 39 0.53 9.44 9.81
N ILE A 40 1.29 8.81 8.91
CA ILE A 40 2.56 9.34 8.40
C ILE A 40 2.31 10.59 7.54
N ALA A 41 1.38 10.52 6.59
CA ALA A 41 1.05 11.64 5.71
C ALA A 41 0.59 12.86 6.53
N LEU A 42 -0.29 12.65 7.50
CA LEU A 42 -0.79 13.69 8.41
C LEU A 42 0.34 14.31 9.23
N ARG A 43 1.30 13.51 9.70
CA ARG A 43 2.45 14.02 10.43
C ARG A 43 3.37 14.88 9.55
N ILE A 44 3.42 14.62 8.25
CA ILE A 44 4.25 15.36 7.29
C ILE A 44 3.56 16.67 6.85
N VAL A 45 2.29 16.59 6.44
CA VAL A 45 1.58 17.75 5.85
C VAL A 45 0.79 18.58 6.87
N GLY A 46 0.46 18.00 8.03
CA GLY A 46 -0.30 18.67 9.09
C GLY A 46 -1.75 19.05 8.74
N CYS A 47 -2.24 18.61 7.59
CA CYS A 47 -3.59 18.89 7.07
C CYS A 47 -4.29 17.58 6.74
N GLU A 48 -5.47 17.35 7.33
CA GLU A 48 -6.26 16.12 7.14
C GLU A 48 -6.64 15.89 5.68
N GLN A 49 -7.07 16.94 4.99
CA GLN A 49 -7.48 16.85 3.59
C GLN A 49 -6.31 16.45 2.68
N SER A 50 -5.15 17.10 2.85
CA SER A 50 -3.95 16.76 2.08
C SER A 50 -3.43 15.37 2.44
N ALA A 51 -3.50 14.96 3.70
CA ALA A 51 -3.08 13.63 4.14
C ALA A 51 -3.98 12.54 3.54
N GLN A 52 -5.28 12.79 3.47
CA GLN A 52 -6.24 11.87 2.85
C GLN A 52 -6.00 11.74 1.34
N ASP A 53 -5.76 12.84 0.64
CA ASP A 53 -5.44 12.83 -0.79
C ASP A 53 -4.12 12.08 -1.07
N ILE A 54 -3.07 12.34 -0.29
CA ILE A 54 -1.79 11.63 -0.42
C ILE A 54 -1.94 10.14 -0.18
N THR A 55 -2.71 9.75 0.84
CA THR A 55 -2.98 8.35 1.16
C THR A 55 -3.67 7.68 -0.03
N GLN A 56 -4.78 8.26 -0.51
CA GLN A 56 -5.51 7.72 -1.66
C GLN A 56 -4.63 7.61 -2.90
N GLU A 57 -3.89 8.67 -3.25
CA GLU A 57 -2.99 8.63 -4.40
C GLU A 57 -1.93 7.54 -4.29
N THR A 58 -1.38 7.32 -3.08
CA THR A 58 -0.36 6.31 -2.84
C THR A 58 -0.91 4.92 -3.12
N PHE A 59 -2.06 4.57 -2.54
CA PHE A 59 -2.70 3.27 -2.79
C PHE A 59 -3.16 3.10 -4.25
N VAL A 60 -3.63 4.15 -4.91
CA VAL A 60 -4.00 4.08 -6.34
C VAL A 60 -2.77 3.86 -7.23
N LYS A 61 -1.64 4.49 -6.91
CA LYS A 61 -0.37 4.28 -7.62
C LYS A 61 0.14 2.85 -7.39
N ASP A 62 0.11 2.37 -6.15
CA ASP A 62 0.50 1.01 -5.82
C ASP A 62 -0.38 -0.02 -6.50
N TRP A 63 -1.71 0.16 -6.50
CA TRP A 63 -2.66 -0.71 -7.22
C TRP A 63 -2.31 -0.87 -8.70
N ARG A 64 -2.01 0.26 -9.36
CA ARG A 64 -1.60 0.26 -10.78
C ARG A 64 -0.21 -0.33 -10.99
N ALA A 65 0.65 -0.28 -9.98
CA ALA A 65 2.01 -0.79 -10.04
C ALA A 65 2.10 -2.30 -9.75
N PHE A 66 1.23 -2.87 -8.91
CA PHE A 66 1.24 -4.31 -8.55
C PHE A 66 1.31 -5.29 -9.73
N PRO A 67 0.54 -5.15 -10.82
CA PRO A 67 0.66 -6.06 -11.97
C PRO A 67 2.01 -5.94 -12.70
N SER A 68 2.70 -4.80 -12.55
CA SER A 68 4.05 -4.57 -13.08
C SER A 68 5.15 -4.68 -12.02
N TYR A 69 4.81 -5.04 -10.78
CA TYR A 69 5.73 -5.08 -9.65
C TYR A 69 6.56 -6.36 -9.72
N ASP A 70 7.59 -6.29 -10.55
CA ASP A 70 8.71 -7.20 -10.56
C ASP A 70 9.63 -6.82 -9.40
N TYR A 71 9.67 -7.64 -8.36
CA TYR A 71 10.48 -7.46 -7.13
C TYR A 71 12.00 -7.35 -7.39
N GLN A 72 12.44 -7.40 -8.65
CA GLN A 72 13.84 -7.54 -9.03
C GLN A 72 14.69 -6.26 -9.10
N LYS A 73 14.21 -5.06 -8.75
CA LYS A 73 15.10 -3.88 -8.94
C LYS A 73 14.87 -2.67 -8.04
N GLN A 74 15.09 -2.82 -6.74
CA GLN A 74 15.48 -1.68 -5.88
C GLN A 74 16.63 -2.05 -4.91
N THR A 75 17.72 -2.60 -5.44
CA THR A 75 19.04 -2.31 -4.88
C THR A 75 19.88 -1.62 -5.94
N THR A 76 19.75 -0.30 -6.02
CA THR A 76 20.79 0.52 -6.66
C THR A 76 20.92 1.80 -5.85
N TYR A 77 21.36 1.61 -4.60
CA TYR A 77 22.05 2.65 -3.84
C TYR A 77 23.55 2.46 -4.02
N GLU A 78 24.07 2.65 -5.23
CA GLU A 78 25.51 2.86 -5.41
C GLU A 78 25.74 4.29 -5.85
N LYS A 79 25.72 5.16 -4.85
CA LYS A 79 26.84 6.07 -4.55
C LYS A 79 27.57 6.67 -5.76
N THR A 80 27.17 7.87 -6.16
CA THR A 80 28.09 8.85 -6.72
C THR A 80 27.92 10.17 -5.96
N LEU A 81 28.51 10.21 -4.76
CA LEU A 81 29.10 11.43 -4.22
C LEU A 81 30.54 11.47 -4.72
N ILE A 82 30.99 12.68 -5.06
CA ILE A 82 32.27 13.16 -5.61
C ILE A 82 32.59 12.86 -7.07
#